data_AF-A0A645JEJ0-F1
#
_entry.id   AF-A0A645JEJ0-F1
#
_cell.length_a   1.000
_cell.length_b   1.000
_cell.length_c   1.000
_cell.angle_alpha   90.00
_cell.angle_beta   90.00
_cell.angle_gamma   90.00
#
_symmetry.space_group_name_H-M   'P 1'
#
loop_
_entity.id
_entity.type
_entity.pdbx_description
1 polymer ?
#
loop_
_entity_poly.entity_id
_entity_poly.type
_entity_poly.pdbx_seq_one_letter_code
_entity_poly.pdbx_strand_id
1 'polypeptide(L)'
;MAIVAGLLFGLVILLISNAKEAFPAFLTILVGGFSQGARGVGLMIYYATPIIMTGLSVGFAFKTGLFNIGASGQFTCGAFVAIYIGIKWTFCLQKFIGWLL
;
A
#
# COMPACT_ATOMS: atom_id res chain seq x y z
N MET A 1 10.53 5.66 13.22
CA MET A 1 11.54 6.50 12.54
C MET A 1 11.51 6.39 11.02
N ALA A 2 11.34 5.20 10.44
CA ALA A 2 11.34 5.03 8.98
C ALA A 2 10.35 5.94 8.22
N ILE A 3 9.13 6.13 8.74
CA ILE A 3 8.11 6.99 8.13
C ILE A 3 8.56 8.46 8.09
N VAL A 4 9.04 8.98 9.22
CA VAL A 4 9.53 10.37 9.33
C VAL A 4 10.75 10.58 8.45
N ALA A 5 11.70 9.63 8.45
CA ALA A 5 12.88 9.69 7.60
C ALA A 5 12.50 9.69 6.10
N GLY A 6 11.54 8.85 5.69
CA GLY A 6 11.01 8.83 4.33
C GLY A 6 10.32 10.13 3.92
N LEU A 7 9.53 10.72 4.81
CA LEU A 7 8.88 12.02 4.57
C LEU A 7 9.90 13.15 4.43
N LEU A 8 10.90 13.20 5.31
CA LEU A 8 11.98 14.20 5.23
C LEU A 8 12.81 14.03 3.95
N PHE A 9 13.14 12.79 3.59
CA PHE A 9 13.86 12.50 2.35
C PHE A 9 13.05 12.91 1.12
N GLY A 10 11.75 12.60 1.08
CA GLY A 10 10.84 13.04 0.04
C GLY A 10 10.75 14.57 -0.05
N LEU A 11 10.70 15.26 1.08
CA LEU A 11 10.70 16.74 1.13
C LEU A 11 11.98 17.33 0.54
N VAL A 12 13.16 16.77 0.84
CA VAL A 12 14.44 17.20 0.25
C VAL A 12 14.43 17.04 -1.28
N ILE A 13 13.91 15.91 -1.79
CA ILE A 13 13.80 15.68 -3.24
C ILE A 13 12.88 16.71 -3.90
N LEU A 14 11.74 17.02 -3.28
CA LEU A 14 10.80 18.02 -3.79
C LEU A 14 11.43 19.43 -3.82
N LEU A 15 12.21 19.79 -2.80
CA LEU A 15 12.92 21.08 -2.74
C LEU A 15 13.97 21.22 -3.85
N ILE A 16 14.70 20.14 -4.17
CA ILE A 16 15.69 20.14 -5.25
C ILE A 16 15.00 20.19 -6.63
N SER A 17 13.88 19.50 -6.79
CA SER A 17 13.18 19.39 -8.08
C SER A 17 12.44 20.69 -8.45
N ASN A 18 11.65 21.23 -7.54
CA ASN A 18 10.98 22.52 -7.71
C ASN A 18 10.58 23.10 -6.34
N ALA A 19 11.44 23.96 -5.79
CA ALA A 19 11.25 24.53 -4.47
C ALA A 19 9.94 25.33 -4.30
N LYS A 20 9.39 25.93 -5.37
CA LYS A 20 8.18 26.76 -5.28
C LYS A 20 6.93 25.94 -5.00
N GLU A 21 6.85 24.74 -5.59
CA GLU A 21 5.70 23.83 -5.45
C GLU A 21 5.97 22.68 -4.45
N ALA A 22 7.15 22.64 -3.84
CA ALA A 22 7.55 21.56 -2.95
C ALA A 22 6.63 21.42 -1.73
N PHE A 23 6.24 22.53 -1.11
CA PHE A 23 5.38 22.54 0.07
C PHE A 23 3.94 22.11 -0.23
N PRO A 24 3.23 22.66 -1.25
CA PRO A 24 1.91 22.16 -1.61
C PRO A 24 1.92 20.71 -2.11
N ALA A 25 2.97 20.28 -2.82
CA ALA A 25 3.14 18.87 -3.19
C ALA A 25 3.31 17.96 -1.96
N PHE A 26 4.11 18.38 -0.98
CA PHE A 26 4.29 17.64 0.27
C PHE A 26 2.98 17.50 1.06
N LEU A 27 2.19 18.57 1.16
CA LEU A 27 0.86 18.52 1.77
C LEU A 27 -0.10 17.60 1.00
N THR A 28 -0.01 17.60 -0.34
CA THR A 28 -0.81 16.70 -1.19
C THR A 28 -0.44 15.23 -0.98
N ILE A 29 0.83 14.91 -0.71
CA ILE A 29 1.24 13.53 -0.37
C ILE A 29 0.65 13.10 0.98
N LEU A 30 0.60 14.00 1.97
CA LEU A 30 0.04 13.71 3.30
C LEU A 30 -1.48 13.57 3.28
N VAL A 31 -2.19 14.44 2.53
CA VAL A 31 -3.66 14.52 2.53
C VAL A 31 -4.29 13.81 1.33
N GLY A 32 -3.50 13.44 0.32
CA GLY A 32 -3.99 12.89 -0.95
C GLY A 32 -4.83 11.64 -0.80
N GLY A 33 -4.49 10.78 0.17
CA GLY A 33 -5.29 9.58 0.49
C GLY A 33 -6.71 9.89 0.98
N PHE A 34 -6.92 11.06 1.58
CA PHE A 34 -8.22 11.53 2.10
C PHE A 34 -8.98 12.41 1.11
N SER A 35 -8.34 12.87 0.04
CA SER A 35 -8.88 13.87 -0.87
C SER A 35 -10.11 13.42 -1.68
N GLN A 36 -10.36 12.11 -1.81
CA GLN A 36 -11.49 11.55 -2.57
C GLN A 36 -12.55 10.87 -1.66
N GLY A 37 -12.63 11.26 -0.39
CA GLY A 37 -13.57 10.67 0.57
C GLY A 37 -13.38 9.17 0.76
N ALA A 38 -14.47 8.41 0.88
CA ALA A 38 -14.44 6.96 1.11
C ALA A 38 -13.70 6.18 -0.01
N ARG A 39 -13.77 6.65 -1.26
CA ARG A 39 -13.09 6.04 -2.41
C ARG A 39 -11.57 6.20 -2.33
N GLY A 40 -11.10 7.38 -1.92
CA GLY A 40 -9.66 7.65 -1.75
C GLY A 40 -9.04 6.75 -0.69
N VAL A 41 -9.70 6.65 0.46
CA VAL A 41 -9.28 5.77 1.55
C VAL A 41 -9.34 4.30 1.13
N GLY A 42 -10.39 3.89 0.40
CA GLY A 42 -10.50 2.53 -0.15
C GLY A 42 -9.34 2.17 -1.08
N LEU A 43 -8.96 3.08 -1.98
CA LEU A 43 -7.81 2.89 -2.88
C LEU A 43 -6.49 2.84 -2.11
N MET A 44 -6.30 3.71 -1.12
CA MET A 44 -5.12 3.69 -0.25
C MET A 44 -4.97 2.32 0.43
N ILE A 45 -6.04 1.80 1.04
CA ILE A 45 -6.04 0.50 1.71
C ILE A 45 -5.80 -0.62 0.70
N TYR A 46 -6.44 -0.56 -0.47
CA TYR A 46 -6.30 -1.56 -1.53
C TYR A 46 -4.84 -1.74 -1.98
N TYR A 47 -4.10 -0.65 -2.19
CA TYR A 47 -2.69 -0.72 -2.59
C TYR A 47 -1.74 -0.96 -1.41
N ALA A 48 -1.99 -0.36 -0.24
CA ALA A 48 -1.08 -0.44 0.91
C ALA A 48 -1.11 -1.81 1.60
N THR A 49 -2.28 -2.42 1.74
CA THR A 49 -2.46 -3.68 2.49
C THR A 49 -1.54 -4.81 2.03
N PRO A 50 -1.47 -5.16 0.72
CA PRO A 50 -0.63 -6.27 0.30
C PRO A 50 0.86 -5.96 0.51
N ILE A 51 1.30 -4.72 0.31
CA ILE A 51 2.70 -4.31 0.52
C ILE A 51 3.08 -4.40 2.00
N ILE A 52 2.21 -3.93 2.90
CA ILE A 52 2.43 -4.01 4.36
C ILE A 52 2.52 -5.48 4.81
N MET A 53 1.62 -6.34 4.33
CA MET A 53 1.61 -7.77 4.66
C MET A 53 2.87 -8.48 4.14
N THR A 54 3.33 -8.18 2.92
CA THR A 54 4.59 -8.71 2.39
C THR A 54 5.78 -8.24 3.23
N GLY A 55 5.83 -6.96 3.59
CA GLY A 55 6.88 -6.41 4.46
C GLY A 55 6.92 -7.07 5.85
N LEU A 56 5.75 -7.35 6.44
CA LEU A 56 5.64 -8.06 7.71
C LEU A 56 6.16 -9.50 7.61
N SER A 57 5.82 -10.23 6.55
CA SER A 57 6.32 -11.59 6.31
C SER A 57 7.84 -11.64 6.16
N VAL A 58 8.41 -10.69 5.40
CA VAL A 58 9.86 -10.57 5.22
C VAL A 58 10.56 -10.20 6.53
N GLY A 59 9.98 -9.29 7.32
CA GLY A 59 10.50 -8.93 8.64
C GLY A 59 10.56 -10.12 9.61
N PHE A 60 9.55 -11.01 9.54
CA PHE A 60 9.56 -12.27 10.29
C PHE A 60 10.65 -13.23 9.81
N ALA A 61 10.82 -13.38 8.49
CA ALA A 61 11.86 -14.24 7.88
C ALA A 61 13.29 -13.80 8.24
N PHE A 62 13.54 -12.48 8.33
CA PHE A 62 14.84 -11.98 8.77
C PHE A 62 15.15 -12.34 10.22
N LYS A 63 14.13 -12.54 11.08
CA LYS A 63 14.33 -13.00 12.46
C LYS A 63 14.83 -14.45 12.52
N THR A 64 14.52 -15.27 11.52
CA THR A 64 14.96 -16.68 11.44
C THR A 64 16.26 -16.86 10.64
N GLY A 65 16.91 -15.77 10.21
CA GLY A 65 18.19 -15.79 9.50
C GLY A 65 18.08 -16.05 7.99
N LEU A 66 16.87 -16.07 7.42
CA LEU A 66 16.67 -16.24 5.99
C LEU A 66 16.72 -14.89 5.28
N PHE A 67 17.73 -14.70 4.43
CA PHE A 67 17.92 -13.47 3.66
C PHE A 67 16.99 -13.37 2.43
N ASN A 68 16.50 -14.50 1.93
CA ASN A 68 15.61 -14.55 0.78
C ASN A 68 14.53 -15.62 0.98
N ILE A 69 13.29 -15.18 1.15
CA ILE A 69 12.10 -16.04 1.22
C ILE A 69 11.25 -15.97 -0.07
N GLY A 70 11.70 -15.19 -1.07
CA GLY A 70 10.95 -14.98 -2.30
C GLY A 70 9.77 -14.03 -2.11
N ALA A 71 10.02 -12.82 -1.58
CA ALA A 71 8.98 -11.82 -1.28
C ALA A 71 8.09 -11.49 -2.49
N SER A 72 8.66 -11.41 -3.70
CA SER A 72 7.91 -11.21 -4.95
C SER A 72 6.99 -12.40 -5.27
N GLY A 73 7.43 -13.63 -4.98
CA GLY A 73 6.64 -14.84 -5.10
C GLY A 73 5.48 -14.87 -4.11
N GLN A 74 5.71 -14.51 -2.85
CA GLN A 74 4.66 -14.41 -1.83
C GLN A 74 3.59 -13.37 -2.20
N PHE A 75 4.02 -12.20 -2.70
CA PHE A 75 3.10 -11.18 -3.19
C PHE A 75 2.26 -11.69 -4.38
N THR A 76 2.90 -12.33 -5.36
CA THR A 76 2.23 -12.85 -6.58
C THR A 76 1.27 -13.98 -6.26
N CYS A 77 1.69 -14.96 -5.45
CA CYS A 77 0.83 -16.05 -4.99
C CYS A 77 -0.34 -15.53 -4.15
N GLY A 78 -0.11 -14.56 -3.25
CA GLY A 78 -1.16 -13.92 -2.47
C GLY A 78 -2.18 -13.18 -3.33
N ALA A 79 -1.72 -12.41 -4.33
CA ALA A 79 -2.58 -11.74 -5.29
C ALA A 79 -3.41 -12.73 -6.13
N PHE A 80 -2.79 -13.83 -6.59
CA PHE A 80 -3.47 -14.88 -7.34
C PHE A 80 -4.58 -15.54 -6.51
N VAL A 81 -4.29 -15.92 -5.25
CA VAL A 81 -5.27 -16.52 -4.35
C VAL A 81 -6.40 -15.54 -4.04
N ALA A 82 -6.10 -14.26 -3.81
CA ALA A 82 -7.12 -13.24 -3.57
C ALA A 82 -8.07 -13.07 -4.77
N ILE A 83 -7.54 -13.05 -6.00
CA ILE A 83 -8.35 -12.98 -7.22
C ILE A 83 -9.15 -14.27 -7.41
N TYR A 84 -8.54 -15.44 -7.19
CA TYR A 84 -9.20 -16.74 -7.32
C TYR A 84 -10.41 -16.83 -6.38
N ILE A 85 -10.23 -16.47 -5.11
CA ILE A 85 -11.30 -16.40 -4.11
C ILE A 85 -12.36 -15.37 -4.52
N GLY A 86 -11.95 -14.19 -4.97
CA GLY A 86 -12.89 -13.13 -5.36
C GLY A 86 -13.79 -13.52 -6.54
N ILE A 87 -13.27 -14.31 -7.48
CA ILE A 87 -14.03 -14.77 -8.67
C ILE A 87 -14.85 -16.04 -8.37
N LYS A 88 -14.29 -17.01 -7.64
CA LYS A 88 -14.91 -18.33 -7.45
C LYS A 88 -15.82 -18.41 -6.22
N TRP A 89 -15.54 -17.65 -5.15
CA TRP A 89 -16.36 -17.65 -3.94
C TRP A 89 -17.34 -16.48 -3.92
N THR A 90 -18.51 -16.70 -4.52
CA THR A 90 -19.64 -15.77 -4.56
C THR A 90 -20.17 -15.38 -3.16
N PHE A 91 -19.91 -16.20 -2.13
CA PHE A 91 -20.36 -15.92 -0.76
C PHE A 91 -19.69 -14.69 -0.12
N CYS A 92 -18.44 -14.39 -0.48
CA CYS A 92 -17.67 -13.29 0.12
C CYS A 92 -17.83 -11.97 -0.66
N LEU A 93 -17.90 -12.01 -1.99
CA LEU A 93 -17.85 -10.80 -2.82
C LEU A 93 -19.24 -10.22 -3.16
N GLN A 94 -20.27 -11.05 -3.32
CA GLN A 94 -21.63 -10.59 -3.69
C GLN A 94 -22.23 -9.64 -2.63
N LYS A 95 -21.93 -9.88 -1.35
CA LYS A 95 -22.37 -9.03 -0.22
C LYS A 95 -21.64 -7.68 -0.13
N PHE A 96 -20.40 -7.62 -0.58
CA PHE A 96 -19.58 -6.40 -0.52
C PHE A 96 -19.79 -5.51 -1.75
N ILE A 97 -19.92 -6.11 -2.94
CA ILE A 97 -20.22 -5.38 -4.19
C ILE A 97 -21.67 -4.92 -4.25
N GLY A 98 -22.62 -5.70 -3.68
CA GLY A 98 -24.04 -5.33 -3.63
C GLY A 98 -24.38 -4.18 -2.67
N TRP A 99 -23.41 -3.73 -1.85
CA TRP A 99 -23.51 -2.52 -1.03
C TRP A 99 -22.86 -1.28 -1.70
N LEU A 100 -22.18 -1.49 -2.83
CA LEU A 100 -21.39 -0.49 -3.56
C LEU A 100 -22.01 -0.11 -4.93
N LEU A 101 -23.06 -0.83 -5.35
CA LEU A 101 -23.98 -0.49 -6.44
C LEU A 101 -25.32 -0.03 -5.86
#